data_AF-A0A0F3GVP9-F1
#
_entry.id   AF-A0A0F3GVP9-F1
#
_cell.length_a   1.000
_cell.length_b   1.000
_cell.length_c   1.000
_cell.angle_alpha   90.00
_cell.angle_beta   90.00
_cell.angle_gamma   90.00
#
_symmetry.space_group_name_H-M   'P 1'
#
loop_
_entity.id
_entity.type
_entity.pdbx_description
1 polymer ?
#
loop_
_entity_poly.entity_id
_entity_poly.type
_entity_poly.pdbx_seq_one_letter_code
_entity_poly.pdbx_strand_id
1 'polypeptide(L)'
;MRPEKIIATLPERITLSNAVFKLNDTQERVVSWLLLFFRYTAISDEKKEGIISLLVNETNLSVVAIGRDGKDNDSGSDILRELVTRQAIQQVDNIDKMEVALVFKAANTALESVIRMELRDFIGSLNRRLNRNIERVVDYYETMISETQQRAIKKGNVDDAKTEDKIKAIKTELKWKTQDLVTSFALNIKTELLSATRIAVPAYVFNISIKRRKSVREFPLVYNQILRRLDALPCEHCFFPEKPYFVCDDRLHIVCKHCYIECTRCQRHYCSACYTDGCPKCGSI
;
A
#
# COMPACT_ATOMS: atom_id res chain seq x y z
N MET A 1 -14.82 20.49 19.36
CA MET A 1 -16.06 20.16 18.61
C MET A 1 -16.99 19.39 19.55
N ARG A 2 -18.31 19.58 19.51
CA ARG A 2 -19.23 18.83 20.38
C ARG A 2 -19.43 17.39 19.87
N PRO A 3 -19.45 16.36 20.74
CA PRO A 3 -19.49 14.96 20.32
C PRO A 3 -20.76 14.60 19.52
N GLU A 4 -21.90 15.24 19.79
CA GLU A 4 -23.17 14.95 19.11
C GLU A 4 -23.10 15.26 17.60
N LYS A 5 -22.35 16.29 17.23
CA LYS A 5 -22.13 16.63 15.81
C LYS A 5 -21.30 15.57 15.09
N ILE A 6 -20.32 14.98 15.77
CA ILE A 6 -19.48 13.92 15.21
C ILE A 6 -20.32 12.64 15.05
N ILE A 7 -21.10 12.29 16.07
CA ILE A 7 -21.99 11.13 16.07
C ILE A 7 -22.95 11.16 14.88
N ALA A 8 -23.56 12.31 14.59
CA ALA A 8 -24.47 12.47 13.45
C ALA A 8 -23.81 12.16 12.09
N THR A 9 -22.49 12.32 11.97
CA THR A 9 -21.75 12.03 10.74
C THR A 9 -21.23 10.60 10.62
N LEU A 10 -21.32 9.78 11.68
CA LEU A 10 -20.79 8.41 11.68
C LEU A 10 -21.32 7.54 10.53
N PRO A 11 -22.65 7.51 10.22
CA PRO A 11 -23.19 6.67 9.16
C PRO A 11 -22.63 6.99 7.76
N GLU A 12 -22.29 8.25 7.51
CA GLU A 12 -21.71 8.70 6.23
C GLU A 12 -20.21 8.38 6.15
N ARG A 13 -19.52 8.38 7.30
CA ARG A 13 -18.07 8.18 7.37
C ARG A 13 -17.69 6.70 7.35
N ILE A 14 -18.52 5.85 7.94
CA ILE A 14 -18.30 4.41 8.08
C ILE A 14 -19.18 3.65 7.09
N THR A 15 -18.56 3.10 6.05
CA THR A 15 -19.27 2.32 5.02
C THR A 15 -18.74 0.90 5.01
N LEU A 16 -19.51 -0.02 5.59
CA LEU A 16 -19.25 -1.46 5.57
C LEU A 16 -20.17 -2.11 4.52
N SER A 17 -19.62 -2.83 3.55
CA SER A 17 -20.38 -3.41 2.44
C SER A 17 -21.15 -4.68 2.81
N ASN A 18 -20.72 -5.41 3.84
CA ASN A 18 -21.27 -6.73 4.20
C ASN A 18 -21.52 -6.90 5.71
N ALA A 19 -21.55 -5.79 6.44
CA ALA A 19 -21.75 -5.73 7.88
C ALA A 19 -22.47 -4.42 8.24
N VAL A 20 -23.00 -4.36 9.46
CA VAL A 20 -23.59 -3.13 10.01
C VAL A 20 -22.86 -2.78 11.30
N PHE A 21 -22.89 -1.50 11.67
CA PHE A 21 -22.36 -1.06 12.95
C PHE A 21 -23.44 -0.40 13.80
N LYS A 22 -23.24 -0.41 15.12
CA LYS A 22 -24.05 0.32 16.10
C LYS A 22 -23.12 1.06 17.05
N LEU A 23 -23.42 2.32 17.35
CA LEU A 23 -22.74 3.06 18.41
C LEU A 23 -23.22 2.56 19.79
N ASN A 24 -22.27 2.23 20.67
CA ASN A 24 -22.57 1.75 22.01
C ASN A 24 -22.41 2.85 23.04
N ASP A 25 -21.23 3.48 23.07
CA ASP A 25 -20.95 4.58 23.97
C ASP A 25 -19.97 5.59 23.34
N THR A 26 -19.73 6.67 24.07
CA THR A 26 -18.75 7.68 23.71
C THR A 26 -18.01 8.09 24.98
N GLN A 27 -16.69 8.11 24.90
CA GLN A 27 -15.83 8.42 26.03
C GLN A 27 -14.77 9.43 25.61
N GLU A 28 -14.36 10.28 26.54
CA GLU A 28 -13.18 11.11 26.36
C GLU A 28 -11.99 10.42 27.04
N ARG A 29 -10.91 10.20 26.28
CA ARG A 29 -9.70 9.55 26.76
C ARG A 29 -8.47 10.19 26.14
N VAL A 30 -7.31 10.02 26.77
CA VAL A 30 -6.05 10.37 26.13
C VAL A 30 -5.68 9.26 25.16
N VAL A 31 -5.66 9.59 23.87
CA VAL A 31 -5.24 8.68 22.80
C VAL A 31 -3.90 9.14 22.25
N SER A 32 -3.05 8.19 21.86
CA SER A 32 -1.81 8.46 21.17
C SER A 32 -1.86 8.15 19.67
N TRP A 33 -1.15 8.98 18.91
CA TRP A 33 -0.76 8.71 17.54
C TRP A 33 0.76 8.68 17.46
N LEU A 34 1.30 7.82 16.59
CA LEU A 34 2.72 7.81 16.24
C LEU A 34 2.91 8.42 14.86
N LEU A 35 3.56 9.58 14.83
CA LEU A 35 3.98 10.25 13.61
C LEU A 35 5.37 9.75 13.21
N LEU A 36 5.47 9.15 12.02
CA LEU A 36 6.66 8.50 11.50
C LEU A 36 7.08 9.15 10.20
N PHE A 37 8.38 9.40 10.05
CA PHE A 37 8.98 9.90 8.82
C PHE A 37 9.90 8.85 8.23
N PHE A 38 9.62 8.45 6.99
CA PHE A 38 10.43 7.50 6.25
C PHE A 38 11.05 8.17 5.04
N ARG A 39 12.36 8.05 4.89
CA ARG A 39 13.02 8.29 3.60
C ARG A 39 12.84 7.06 2.74
N TYR A 40 12.47 7.25 1.48
CA TYR A 40 12.61 6.19 0.47
C TYR A 40 13.61 6.59 -0.60
N THR A 41 14.33 5.60 -1.11
CA THR A 41 15.24 5.73 -2.25
C THR A 41 14.91 4.62 -3.24
N ALA A 42 14.43 5.01 -4.41
CA ALA A 42 14.05 4.14 -5.52
C ALA A 42 15.12 4.23 -6.61
N ILE A 43 15.72 3.10 -6.99
CA ILE A 43 16.87 3.01 -7.90
C ILE A 43 16.57 2.01 -9.02
N SER A 44 16.70 2.46 -10.26
CA SER A 44 16.75 1.68 -11.50
C SER A 44 17.89 2.21 -12.39
N ASP A 45 17.65 2.44 -13.68
CA ASP A 45 18.41 3.35 -14.53
C ASP A 45 18.44 4.79 -14.00
N GLU A 46 17.48 5.17 -13.16
CA GLU A 46 17.36 6.48 -12.52
C GLU A 46 17.16 6.36 -11.01
N LYS A 47 17.52 7.42 -10.28
CA LYS A 47 17.34 7.52 -8.83
C LYS A 47 16.21 8.51 -8.52
N LYS A 48 15.24 8.09 -7.71
CA LYS A 48 14.21 8.96 -7.13
C LYS A 48 14.19 8.82 -5.61
N GLU A 49 14.17 9.93 -4.90
CA GLU A 49 14.13 9.97 -3.44
C GLU A 49 12.96 10.82 -2.97
N GLY A 50 12.49 10.54 -1.75
CA GLY A 50 11.43 11.31 -1.12
C GLY A 50 11.25 10.94 0.34
N ILE A 51 10.38 11.69 1.02
CA ILE A 51 10.00 11.46 2.41
C ILE A 51 8.51 11.18 2.46
N ILE A 52 8.14 10.11 3.15
CA ILE A 52 6.76 9.75 3.47
C ILE A 52 6.52 10.00 4.95
N SER A 53 5.44 10.70 5.26
CA SER A 53 4.99 10.94 6.63
C SER A 53 3.74 10.10 6.90
N LEU A 54 3.80 9.22 7.91
CA LEU A 54 2.68 8.38 8.32
C LEU A 54 2.23 8.75 9.74
N LEU A 55 0.93 8.88 9.94
CA LEU A 55 0.32 8.99 11.27
C LEU A 55 -0.44 7.71 11.57
N VAL A 56 -0.05 7.03 12.63
CA VAL A 56 -0.67 5.78 13.07
C VAL A 56 -1.44 6.03 14.36
N ASN A 57 -2.72 5.70 14.38
CA ASN A 57 -3.51 5.70 15.61
C ASN A 57 -3.09 4.49 16.47
N GLU A 58 -2.60 4.71 17.68
CA GLU A 58 -2.13 3.64 18.57
C GLU A 58 -3.25 2.90 19.31
N THR A 59 -4.52 3.27 19.14
CA THR A 59 -5.70 2.56 19.67
C THR A 59 -6.25 1.52 18.70
N ASN A 60 -6.26 1.82 17.38
CA ASN A 60 -6.90 0.97 16.38
C ASN A 60 -6.04 0.67 15.14
N LEU A 61 -4.79 1.14 15.11
CA LEU A 61 -3.82 0.93 14.03
C LEU A 61 -4.23 1.50 12.67
N SER A 62 -5.20 2.41 12.60
CA SER A 62 -5.46 3.14 11.35
C SER A 62 -4.23 3.96 10.96
N VAL A 63 -3.80 3.85 9.70
CA VAL A 63 -2.66 4.62 9.17
C VAL A 63 -3.14 5.63 8.14
N VAL A 64 -2.67 6.87 8.27
CA VAL A 64 -2.88 7.94 7.30
C VAL A 64 -1.53 8.44 6.80
N ALA A 65 -1.40 8.64 5.49
CA ALA A 65 -0.27 9.37 4.92
C ALA A 65 -0.56 10.87 4.94
N ILE A 66 0.29 11.66 5.62
CA ILE A 66 0.13 13.11 5.76
C ILE A 66 0.80 13.84 4.59
N GLY A 67 0.18 14.94 4.14
CA GLY A 67 0.79 15.88 3.18
C GLY A 67 0.80 15.39 1.74
N ARG A 68 -0.05 14.43 1.42
CA ARG A 68 -0.03 13.72 0.14
C ARG A 68 -1.14 14.11 -0.82
N ASP A 69 -2.26 14.59 -0.30
CA ASP A 69 -3.39 14.97 -1.10
C ASP A 69 -3.67 16.46 -0.91
N GLY A 70 -3.34 17.27 -1.92
CA GLY A 70 -3.87 18.63 -2.05
C GLY A 70 -5.40 18.67 -2.27
N LYS A 71 -6.11 17.57 -2.02
CA LYS A 71 -7.57 17.43 -2.04
C LYS A 71 -8.18 17.42 -0.65
N ASP A 72 -7.41 17.05 0.36
CA ASP A 72 -7.74 17.34 1.74
C ASP A 72 -7.02 18.65 2.08
N ASN A 73 -7.67 19.60 2.75
CA ASN A 73 -7.01 20.83 3.23
C ASN A 73 -5.90 20.56 4.29
N ASP A 74 -5.44 19.32 4.40
CA ASP A 74 -4.37 18.81 5.27
C ASP A 74 -3.03 18.93 4.54
N SER A 75 -2.59 20.17 4.28
CA SER A 75 -1.19 20.41 3.99
C SER A 75 -0.40 19.92 5.20
N GLY A 76 0.38 18.84 5.05
CA GLY A 76 1.12 18.24 6.16
C GLY A 76 2.01 19.24 6.91
N SER A 77 2.44 20.30 6.24
CA SER A 77 3.14 21.45 6.82
C SER A 77 2.35 22.17 7.90
N ASP A 78 1.03 22.32 7.74
CA ASP A 78 0.17 23.05 8.68
C ASP A 78 -0.06 22.25 9.95
N ILE A 79 -0.25 20.93 9.82
CA ILE A 79 -0.33 19.99 10.94
C ILE A 79 0.96 20.02 11.76
N LEU A 80 2.13 19.91 11.11
CA LEU A 80 3.42 19.95 11.81
C LEU A 80 3.66 21.30 12.49
N ARG A 81 3.30 22.40 11.82
CA ARG A 81 3.41 23.74 12.40
C ARG A 81 2.50 23.91 13.62
N GLU A 82 1.26 23.43 13.56
CA GLU A 82 0.33 23.47 14.70
C GLU A 82 0.86 22.64 15.89
N LEU A 83 1.43 21.46 15.62
CA LEU A 83 2.03 20.61 16.66
C LEU A 83 3.25 21.26 17.34
N VAL A 84 4.12 21.93 16.57
CA VAL A 84 5.29 22.64 17.11
C VAL A 84 4.89 23.87 17.94
N THR A 85 3.78 24.52 17.59
CA THR A 85 3.34 25.75 18.28
C THR A 85 2.65 25.46 19.61
N ARG A 86 2.10 24.25 19.80
CA ARG A 86 1.40 23.87 21.03
C ARG A 86 2.39 23.47 22.12
N GLN A 87 2.16 23.97 23.33
CA GLN A 87 2.97 23.63 24.50
C GLN A 87 2.71 22.17 24.87
N ALA A 88 3.75 21.34 24.85
CA ALA A 88 3.65 19.94 25.26
C ALA A 88 3.32 19.86 26.75
N ILE A 89 2.31 19.07 27.10
CA ILE A 89 2.05 18.70 28.49
C ILE A 89 3.14 17.69 28.89
N GLN A 90 3.88 17.99 29.96
CA GLN A 90 5.12 17.28 30.31
C GLN A 90 4.89 15.84 30.78
N GLN A 91 3.71 15.52 31.31
CA GLN A 91 3.34 14.17 31.73
C GLN A 91 1.86 13.94 31.47
N VAL A 92 1.56 12.84 30.78
CA VAL A 92 0.20 12.37 30.57
C VAL A 92 0.15 10.94 31.07
N ASP A 93 -0.54 10.73 32.19
CA ASP A 93 -0.82 9.41 32.72
C ASP A 93 -1.95 8.74 31.92
N ASN A 94 -2.00 7.41 31.93
CA ASN A 94 -3.06 6.60 31.29
C ASN A 94 -3.24 6.85 29.78
N ILE A 95 -2.14 6.87 29.02
CA ILE A 95 -2.18 6.89 27.56
C ILE A 95 -2.65 5.52 27.05
N ASP A 96 -3.77 5.51 26.33
CA ASP A 96 -4.23 4.34 25.61
C ASP A 96 -3.32 4.10 24.39
N LYS A 97 -2.41 3.13 24.52
CA LYS A 97 -1.39 2.81 23.50
C LYS A 97 -1.24 1.31 23.30
N MET A 98 -1.11 0.91 22.04
CA MET A 98 -0.71 -0.44 21.67
C MET A 98 0.80 -0.67 21.81
N GLU A 99 1.18 -1.95 21.75
CA GLU A 99 2.58 -2.35 21.68
C GLU A 99 3.25 -1.71 20.46
N VAL A 100 4.39 -1.06 20.69
CA VAL A 100 5.14 -0.32 19.68
C VAL A 100 5.48 -1.20 18.47
N ALA A 101 5.75 -2.49 18.67
CA ALA A 101 6.01 -3.43 17.59
C ALA A 101 4.82 -3.58 16.62
N LEU A 102 3.58 -3.59 17.13
CA LEU A 102 2.37 -3.66 16.30
C LEU A 102 2.15 -2.36 15.51
N VAL A 103 2.42 -1.22 16.13
CA VAL A 103 2.32 0.11 15.49
C VAL A 103 3.32 0.20 14.33
N PHE A 104 4.58 -0.20 14.55
CA PHE A 104 5.58 -0.26 13.48
C PHE A 104 5.24 -1.29 12.40
N LYS A 105 4.66 -2.43 12.75
CA LYS A 105 4.19 -3.42 11.77
C LYS A 105 3.12 -2.82 10.86
N ALA A 106 2.12 -2.15 11.45
CA ALA A 106 1.07 -1.47 10.69
C ALA A 106 1.65 -0.38 9.78
N ALA A 107 2.55 0.46 10.31
CA ALA A 107 3.23 1.51 9.55
C ALA A 107 4.03 0.95 8.36
N ASN A 108 4.87 -0.06 8.58
CA ASN A 108 5.70 -0.66 7.53
C ASN A 108 4.86 -1.35 6.45
N THR A 109 3.76 -1.99 6.85
CA THR A 109 2.84 -2.63 5.89
C THR A 109 2.12 -1.59 5.04
N ALA A 110 1.64 -0.50 5.65
CA ALA A 110 1.04 0.62 4.92
C ALA A 110 2.06 1.34 4.02
N LEU A 111 3.30 1.49 4.48
CA LEU A 111 4.38 2.20 3.79
C LEU A 111 4.62 1.67 2.38
N GLU A 112 4.52 0.36 2.17
CA GLU A 112 4.67 -0.24 0.83
C GLU A 112 3.61 0.30 -0.13
N SER A 113 2.33 0.23 0.26
CA SER A 113 1.21 0.71 -0.55
C SER A 113 1.32 2.21 -0.81
N VAL A 114 1.76 2.94 0.22
CA VAL A 114 2.01 4.37 0.14
C VAL A 114 3.12 4.65 -0.88
N ILE A 115 4.31 4.05 -0.78
CA ILE A 115 5.41 4.28 -1.73
C ILE A 115 5.01 3.87 -3.16
N ARG A 116 4.32 2.74 -3.35
CA ARG A 116 3.85 2.31 -4.67
C ARG A 116 2.96 3.36 -5.34
N MET A 117 2.11 4.02 -4.56
CA MET A 117 1.31 5.13 -5.08
C MET A 117 2.15 6.37 -5.44
N GLU A 118 3.28 6.62 -4.73
CA GLU A 118 4.14 7.81 -4.94
C GLU A 118 4.94 7.68 -6.22
N LEU A 119 5.34 6.44 -6.46
CA LEU A 119 6.15 6.05 -7.58
C LEU A 119 5.29 5.66 -8.78
N ARG A 120 3.95 5.81 -8.74
CA ARG A 120 3.08 5.37 -9.85
C ARG A 120 3.51 5.92 -11.20
N ASP A 121 3.71 7.23 -11.29
CA ASP A 121 4.11 7.87 -12.55
C ASP A 121 5.57 7.56 -12.92
N PHE A 122 6.43 7.40 -11.91
CA PHE A 122 7.82 7.02 -12.10
C PHE A 122 7.93 5.60 -12.67
N ILE A 123 7.26 4.63 -12.06
CA ILE A 123 7.12 3.24 -12.54
C ILE A 123 6.49 3.23 -13.93
N GLY A 124 5.46 4.04 -14.17
CA GLY A 124 4.84 4.17 -15.50
C GLY A 124 5.84 4.64 -16.56
N SER A 125 6.68 5.64 -16.25
CA SER A 125 7.74 6.12 -17.13
C SER A 125 8.83 5.07 -17.39
N LEU A 126 9.26 4.36 -16.33
CA LEU A 126 10.22 3.27 -16.44
C LEU A 126 9.74 2.15 -17.35
N ASN A 127 8.51 1.68 -17.15
CA ASN A 127 7.92 0.62 -17.96
C ASN A 127 7.82 1.02 -19.44
N ARG A 128 7.43 2.26 -19.74
CA ARG A 128 7.42 2.77 -21.13
C ARG A 128 8.81 2.78 -21.76
N ARG A 129 9.85 3.13 -21.01
CA ARG A 129 11.23 3.12 -21.50
C ARG A 129 11.77 1.70 -21.70
N LEU A 130 11.51 0.81 -20.74
CA LEU A 130 11.85 -0.60 -20.85
C LEU A 130 11.23 -1.21 -22.11
N ASN A 131 9.93 -1.02 -22.32
CA ASN A 131 9.22 -1.57 -23.49
C ASN A 131 9.81 -1.04 -24.80
N ARG A 132 10.03 0.28 -24.92
CA ARG A 132 10.66 0.86 -26.12
C ARG A 132 12.07 0.33 -26.37
N ASN A 133 12.84 0.07 -25.31
CA ASN A 133 14.19 -0.48 -25.45
C ASN A 133 14.16 -1.96 -25.84
N ILE A 134 13.22 -2.74 -25.30
CA ILE A 134 13.01 -4.13 -25.69
C ILE A 134 12.59 -4.19 -27.17
N GLU A 135 11.62 -3.39 -27.59
CA GLU A 135 11.17 -3.31 -28.99
C GLU A 135 12.35 -3.04 -29.94
N ARG A 136 13.16 -2.01 -29.67
CA ARG A 136 14.35 -1.69 -30.47
C ARG A 136 15.37 -2.83 -30.56
N VAL A 137 15.58 -3.54 -29.45
CA VAL A 137 16.52 -4.68 -29.42
C VAL A 137 15.96 -5.84 -30.24
N VAL A 138 14.67 -6.15 -30.09
CA VAL A 138 14.00 -7.18 -30.88
C VAL A 138 14.08 -6.87 -32.37
N ASP A 139 13.68 -5.67 -32.79
CA ASP A 139 13.71 -5.24 -34.20
C ASP A 139 15.11 -5.37 -34.82
N TYR A 140 16.15 -5.00 -34.07
CA TYR A 140 17.55 -5.11 -34.51
C TYR A 140 17.96 -6.57 -34.74
N TYR A 141 17.70 -7.46 -33.78
CA TYR A 141 18.08 -8.86 -33.90
C TYR A 141 17.21 -9.62 -34.92
N GLU A 142 15.94 -9.26 -35.08
CA GLU A 142 15.08 -9.80 -36.14
C GLU A 142 15.59 -9.42 -37.54
N THR A 143 16.01 -8.17 -37.71
CA THR A 143 16.67 -7.73 -38.95
C THR A 143 17.93 -8.55 -39.21
N MET A 144 18.78 -8.76 -38.21
CA MET A 144 20.00 -9.57 -38.32
C MET A 144 19.72 -11.04 -38.68
N ILE A 145 18.67 -11.64 -38.09
CA ILE A 145 18.23 -13.00 -38.42
C ILE A 145 17.77 -13.06 -39.88
N SER A 146 16.93 -12.10 -40.31
CA SER A 146 16.40 -12.06 -41.68
C SER A 146 17.52 -11.89 -42.72
N GLU A 147 18.50 -11.03 -42.47
CA GLU A 147 19.68 -10.86 -43.33
C GLU A 147 20.51 -12.15 -43.42
N THR A 148 20.67 -12.84 -42.30
CA THR A 148 21.41 -14.12 -42.25
C THR A 148 20.71 -15.19 -43.09
N GLN A 149 19.37 -15.28 -42.98
CA GLN A 149 18.56 -16.19 -43.78
C GLN A 149 18.61 -15.85 -45.28
N GLN A 150 18.47 -14.57 -45.65
CA GLN A 150 18.55 -14.15 -47.05
C GLN A 150 19.92 -14.44 -47.68
N ARG A 151 21.02 -14.28 -46.93
CA ARG A 151 22.36 -14.63 -47.40
C ARG A 151 22.52 -16.14 -47.61
N ALA A 152 21.91 -16.98 -46.77
CA ALA A 152 21.90 -18.43 -46.94
C ALA A 152 21.10 -18.85 -48.18
N ILE A 153 19.92 -18.26 -48.40
CA ILE A 153 19.08 -18.49 -49.58
C ILE A 153 19.83 -18.12 -50.87
N LYS A 154 20.45 -16.93 -50.93
CA LYS A 154 21.24 -16.49 -52.10
C LYS A 154 22.44 -17.38 -52.42
N LYS A 155 22.97 -18.11 -51.44
CA LYS A 155 24.09 -19.05 -51.60
C LYS A 155 23.65 -20.49 -51.88
N GLY A 156 22.35 -20.78 -51.92
CA GLY A 156 21.83 -22.14 -52.07
C GLY A 156 21.98 -23.03 -50.83
N ASN A 157 22.31 -22.45 -49.68
CA ASN A 157 22.62 -23.16 -48.42
C ASN A 157 21.43 -23.12 -47.44
N VAL A 158 20.21 -23.37 -47.93
CA VAL A 158 18.96 -23.18 -47.16
C VAL A 158 18.88 -24.10 -45.92
N ASP A 159 19.56 -25.25 -45.94
CA ASP A 159 19.64 -26.23 -44.84
C ASP A 159 21.09 -26.45 -44.33
N ASP A 160 21.95 -25.43 -44.41
CA ASP A 160 23.30 -25.55 -43.83
C ASP A 160 23.24 -25.44 -42.30
N ALA A 161 23.66 -26.50 -41.59
CA ALA A 161 23.75 -26.55 -40.13
C ALA A 161 24.52 -25.34 -39.55
N LYS A 162 25.50 -24.80 -40.29
CA LYS A 162 26.24 -23.59 -39.87
C LYS A 162 25.36 -22.34 -39.83
N THR A 163 24.33 -22.25 -40.66
CA THR A 163 23.37 -21.13 -40.68
C THR A 163 22.42 -21.25 -39.50
N GLU A 164 21.92 -22.46 -39.22
CA GLU A 164 21.06 -22.71 -38.06
C GLU A 164 21.77 -22.41 -36.74
N ASP A 165 23.03 -22.86 -36.58
CA ASP A 165 23.83 -22.58 -35.39
C ASP A 165 24.06 -21.07 -35.19
N LYS A 166 24.28 -20.32 -36.27
CA LYS A 166 24.39 -18.85 -36.21
C LYS A 166 23.08 -18.20 -35.77
N ILE A 167 21.95 -18.60 -36.34
CA ILE A 167 20.63 -18.08 -35.94
C ILE A 167 20.35 -18.41 -34.46
N LYS A 168 20.70 -19.62 -34.02
CA LYS A 168 20.56 -20.03 -32.62
C LYS A 168 21.44 -19.19 -31.67
N ALA A 169 22.67 -18.89 -32.07
CA ALA A 169 23.54 -17.98 -31.32
C ALA A 169 22.93 -16.58 -31.21
N ILE A 170 22.44 -16.02 -32.33
CA ILE A 170 21.78 -14.71 -32.36
C ILE A 170 20.55 -14.68 -31.44
N LYS A 171 19.69 -15.70 -31.49
CA LYS A 171 18.52 -15.81 -30.60
C LYS A 171 18.90 -15.92 -29.12
N THR A 172 20.00 -16.62 -28.83
CA THR A 172 20.52 -16.72 -27.46
C THR A 172 20.95 -15.33 -26.99
N GLU A 173 21.71 -14.60 -27.80
CA GLU A 173 22.15 -13.24 -27.50
C GLU A 173 20.99 -12.27 -27.30
N LEU A 174 19.96 -12.31 -28.16
CA LEU A 174 18.71 -11.56 -27.98
C LEU A 174 18.10 -11.81 -26.59
N LYS A 175 17.95 -13.08 -26.20
CA LYS A 175 17.41 -13.44 -24.88
C LYS A 175 18.24 -12.86 -23.74
N TRP A 176 19.56 -12.96 -23.82
CA TRP A 176 20.47 -12.35 -22.84
C TRP A 176 20.30 -10.84 -22.79
N LYS A 177 20.19 -10.17 -23.95
CA LYS A 177 20.08 -8.71 -24.01
C LYS A 177 18.74 -8.19 -23.49
N THR A 178 17.65 -8.90 -23.75
CA THR A 178 16.35 -8.60 -23.15
C THR A 178 16.41 -8.75 -21.62
N GLN A 179 17.03 -9.82 -21.11
CA GLN A 179 17.16 -10.02 -19.66
C GLN A 179 18.04 -8.95 -18.99
N ASP A 180 19.11 -8.52 -19.64
CA ASP A 180 19.99 -7.42 -19.22
C ASP A 180 19.19 -6.11 -19.08
N LEU A 181 18.33 -5.80 -20.06
CA LEU A 181 17.41 -4.65 -19.98
C LEU A 181 16.42 -4.78 -18.83
N VAL A 182 15.76 -5.93 -18.68
CA VAL A 182 14.81 -6.15 -17.57
C VAL A 182 15.50 -5.96 -16.22
N THR A 183 16.73 -6.44 -16.08
CA THR A 183 17.53 -6.31 -14.86
C THR A 183 17.94 -4.85 -14.61
N SER A 184 18.33 -4.13 -15.65
CA SER A 184 18.73 -2.71 -15.57
C SER A 184 17.56 -1.79 -15.18
N PHE A 185 16.35 -2.13 -15.61
CA PHE A 185 15.12 -1.40 -15.25
C PHE A 185 14.44 -1.95 -13.99
N ALA A 186 15.00 -2.98 -13.34
CA ALA A 186 14.45 -3.52 -12.11
C ALA A 186 14.53 -2.46 -11.00
N LEU A 187 13.37 -2.10 -10.45
CA LEU A 187 13.28 -1.07 -9.44
C LEU A 187 13.59 -1.63 -8.05
N ASN A 188 14.66 -1.14 -7.42
CA ASN A 188 14.98 -1.42 -6.03
C ASN A 188 14.55 -0.25 -5.15
N ILE A 189 13.79 -0.53 -4.09
CA ILE A 189 13.30 0.49 -3.15
C ILE A 189 13.88 0.19 -1.78
N LYS A 190 14.62 1.15 -1.24
CA LYS A 190 15.08 1.15 0.15
C LYS A 190 14.28 2.14 0.96
N THR A 191 13.99 1.79 2.21
CA THR A 191 13.29 2.66 3.16
C THR A 191 14.09 2.78 4.44
N GLU A 192 14.04 3.94 5.07
CA GLU A 192 14.73 4.24 6.31
C GLU A 192 13.87 5.12 7.19
N LEU A 193 13.68 4.71 8.44
CA LEU A 193 13.00 5.53 9.45
C LEU A 193 13.92 6.68 9.87
N LEU A 194 13.50 7.92 9.61
CA LEU A 194 14.22 9.12 10.01
C LEU A 194 13.88 9.54 11.43
N SER A 195 12.60 9.51 11.79
CA SER A 195 12.14 9.92 13.11
C SER A 195 10.76 9.35 13.45
N ALA A 196 10.50 9.26 14.75
CA ALA A 196 9.23 8.83 15.32
C ALA A 196 8.86 9.76 16.48
N THR A 197 7.68 10.37 16.39
CA THR A 197 7.16 11.29 17.41
C THR A 197 5.80 10.80 17.87
N ARG A 198 5.67 10.51 19.17
CA ARG A 198 4.37 10.20 19.76
C ARG A 198 3.65 11.48 20.13
N ILE A 199 2.39 11.56 19.76
CA ILE A 199 1.50 12.69 20.05
C ILE A 199 0.34 12.14 20.86
N ALA A 200 0.24 12.52 22.13
CA ALA A 200 -0.86 12.14 23.01
C ALA A 200 -1.77 13.33 23.26
N VAL A 201 -3.06 13.18 22.98
CA VAL A 201 -4.05 14.25 23.17
C VAL A 201 -5.39 13.69 23.68
N PRO A 202 -6.14 14.47 24.48
CA PRO A 202 -7.53 14.13 24.79
C PRO A 202 -8.36 14.05 23.51
N ALA A 203 -9.06 12.94 23.31
CA ALA A 203 -9.87 12.66 22.13
C ALA A 203 -11.16 11.93 22.49
N TYR A 204 -12.18 12.11 21.65
CA TYR A 204 -13.40 11.33 21.74
C TYR A 204 -13.19 9.96 21.09
N VAL A 205 -13.48 8.91 21.85
CA VAL A 205 -13.51 7.52 21.42
C VAL A 205 -14.96 7.06 21.38
N PHE A 206 -15.41 6.61 20.21
CA PHE A 206 -16.73 6.06 19.96
C PHE A 206 -16.61 4.54 19.87
N ASN A 207 -17.06 3.81 20.89
CA ASN A 207 -17.05 2.36 20.80
C ASN A 207 -18.26 1.91 19.99
N ILE A 208 -17.98 1.19 18.90
CA ILE A 208 -19.00 0.64 18.02
C ILE A 208 -19.01 -0.88 18.07
N SER A 209 -20.19 -1.49 18.03
CA SER A 209 -20.34 -2.91 17.72
C SER A 209 -20.40 -3.06 16.20
N ILE A 210 -19.50 -3.84 15.62
CA ILE A 210 -19.58 -4.30 14.23
C ILE A 210 -20.25 -5.68 14.24
N LYS A 211 -21.38 -5.80 13.54
CA LYS A 211 -22.16 -7.03 13.44
C LYS A 211 -22.13 -7.58 12.02
N ARG A 212 -21.73 -8.84 11.90
CA ARG A 212 -21.85 -9.62 10.67
C ARG A 212 -22.42 -11.01 11.00
N ARG A 213 -23.55 -11.34 10.38
CA ARG A 213 -24.33 -12.56 10.67
C ARG A 213 -24.64 -12.68 12.18
N LYS A 214 -24.16 -13.73 12.84
CA LYS A 214 -24.36 -14.00 14.27
C LYS A 214 -23.22 -13.49 15.16
N SER A 215 -22.15 -12.97 14.56
CA SER A 215 -20.96 -12.53 15.27
C SER A 215 -20.98 -11.01 15.47
N VAL A 216 -20.45 -10.56 16.60
CA VAL A 216 -20.31 -9.15 16.96
C VAL A 216 -18.89 -8.91 17.49
N ARG A 217 -18.27 -7.79 17.11
CA ARG A 217 -16.98 -7.33 17.61
C ARG A 217 -17.05 -5.85 17.97
N GLU A 218 -16.55 -5.52 19.16
CA GLU A 218 -16.36 -4.13 19.58
C GLU A 218 -15.14 -3.52 18.87
N PHE A 219 -15.27 -2.28 18.44
CA PHE A 219 -14.21 -1.56 17.74
C PHE A 219 -14.19 -0.07 18.14
N PRO A 220 -13.01 0.47 18.53
CA PRO A 220 -12.89 1.88 18.89
C PRO A 220 -12.66 2.76 17.65
N LEU A 221 -13.54 3.75 17.46
CA LEU A 221 -13.35 4.83 16.51
C LEU A 221 -12.90 6.09 17.24
N VAL A 222 -11.85 6.73 16.75
CA VAL A 222 -11.28 7.91 17.41
C VAL A 222 -11.48 9.13 16.53
N TYR A 223 -11.93 10.23 17.14
CA TYR A 223 -11.85 11.53 16.50
C TYR A 223 -10.43 12.08 16.61
N ASN A 224 -9.76 12.15 15.47
CA ASN A 224 -8.40 12.63 15.36
C ASN A 224 -8.38 14.15 15.52
N GLN A 225 -7.86 14.63 16.65
CA GLN A 225 -7.75 16.07 16.94
C GLN A 225 -6.66 16.76 16.10
N ILE A 226 -5.70 15.99 15.57
CA ILE A 226 -4.60 16.48 14.74
C ILE A 226 -5.14 16.77 13.33
N LEU A 227 -5.88 15.81 12.76
CA LEU A 227 -6.47 15.90 11.41
C LEU A 227 -7.90 16.48 11.40
N ARG A 228 -8.47 16.78 12.57
CA ARG A 228 -9.83 17.30 12.79
C ARG A 228 -10.93 16.47 12.09
N ARG A 229 -10.75 15.16 12.00
CA ARG A 229 -11.67 14.20 11.38
C ARG A 229 -11.68 12.88 12.14
N LEU A 230 -12.67 12.03 11.88
CA LEU A 230 -12.62 10.65 12.36
C LEU A 230 -11.49 9.91 11.66
N ASP A 231 -10.71 9.15 12.43
CA ASP A 231 -9.77 8.20 11.83
C ASP A 231 -10.53 7.18 10.98
N ALA A 232 -9.92 6.79 9.86
CA ALA A 232 -10.48 5.77 8.99
C ALA A 232 -10.49 4.42 9.71
N LEU A 233 -11.44 3.55 9.36
CA LEU A 233 -11.33 2.15 9.76
C LEU A 233 -10.06 1.55 9.16
N PRO A 234 -9.23 0.82 9.92
CA PRO A 234 -8.06 0.16 9.36
C PRO A 234 -8.48 -0.96 8.41
N CYS A 235 -7.67 -1.20 7.38
CA CYS A 235 -7.60 -2.54 6.82
C CYS A 235 -6.62 -3.34 7.69
N GLU A 236 -7.07 -4.40 8.35
CA GLU A 236 -6.26 -5.23 9.23
C GLU A 236 -5.29 -6.16 8.48
N HIS A 237 -5.21 -6.02 7.15
CA HIS A 237 -4.17 -6.62 6.33
C HIS A 237 -3.15 -5.58 5.83
N CYS A 238 -3.58 -4.60 5.02
CA CYS A 238 -2.65 -3.64 4.39
C CYS A 238 -2.42 -2.35 5.19
N PHE A 239 -3.26 -2.05 6.19
CA PHE A 239 -3.25 -0.81 6.99
C PHE A 239 -3.39 0.51 6.21
N PHE A 240 -3.46 0.46 4.88
CA PHE A 240 -3.73 1.60 4.00
C PHE A 240 -5.02 1.34 3.19
N PRO A 241 -6.19 1.56 3.81
CA PRO A 241 -7.45 1.10 3.26
C PRO A 241 -7.96 1.95 2.11
N GLU A 242 -8.51 1.28 1.10
CA GLU A 242 -9.39 1.91 0.12
C GLU A 242 -10.84 1.48 0.33
N LYS A 243 -11.74 2.45 0.39
CA LYS A 243 -13.18 2.16 0.49
C LYS A 243 -13.66 1.39 -0.76
N PRO A 244 -14.72 0.56 -0.62
CA PRO A 244 -15.46 0.27 0.61
C PRO A 244 -14.78 -0.78 1.50
N TYR A 245 -15.24 -0.89 2.75
CA TYR A 245 -14.76 -1.87 3.72
C TYR A 245 -15.62 -3.13 3.73
N PHE A 246 -14.98 -4.27 3.99
CA PHE A 246 -15.60 -5.57 4.20
C PHE A 246 -15.18 -6.12 5.56
N VAL A 247 -16.03 -6.94 6.16
CA VAL A 247 -15.77 -7.62 7.43
C VAL A 247 -15.73 -9.12 7.16
N CYS A 248 -14.73 -9.86 7.62
CA CYS A 248 -14.64 -11.32 7.40
C CYS A 248 -15.59 -12.11 8.32
N ASP A 249 -15.90 -13.38 8.00
CA ASP A 249 -16.88 -14.17 8.78
C ASP A 249 -16.22 -14.81 10.00
N ASP A 250 -14.94 -15.18 9.87
CA ASP A 250 -14.22 -16.00 10.85
C ASP A 250 -13.84 -15.22 12.12
N ARG A 251 -13.28 -14.02 11.94
CA ARG A 251 -12.72 -13.20 13.03
C ARG A 251 -13.21 -11.75 13.04
N LEU A 252 -14.16 -11.42 12.16
CA LEU A 252 -14.65 -10.05 11.96
C LEU A 252 -13.51 -9.05 11.68
N HIS A 253 -12.51 -9.46 10.91
CA HIS A 253 -11.46 -8.55 10.46
C HIS A 253 -12.03 -7.52 9.50
N ILE A 254 -11.66 -6.26 9.67
CA ILE A 254 -12.02 -5.17 8.76
C ILE A 254 -10.96 -5.12 7.66
N VAL A 255 -11.37 -5.26 6.40
CA VAL A 255 -10.46 -5.26 5.25
C VAL A 255 -10.99 -4.35 4.15
N CYS A 256 -10.08 -3.74 3.39
CA CYS A 256 -10.44 -2.96 2.22
C CYS A 256 -10.81 -3.86 1.03
N LYS A 257 -11.33 -3.26 -0.04
CA LYS A 257 -11.65 -3.97 -1.30
C LYS A 257 -10.49 -4.82 -1.84
N HIS A 258 -9.25 -4.35 -1.74
CA HIS A 258 -8.08 -5.06 -2.24
C HIS A 258 -7.69 -6.29 -1.38
N CYS A 259 -8.04 -6.28 -0.10
CA CYS A 259 -7.73 -7.36 0.84
C CYS A 259 -8.92 -8.31 1.09
N TYR A 260 -10.03 -8.07 0.41
CA TYR A 260 -11.18 -8.97 0.32
C TYR A 260 -11.18 -9.63 -1.07
N ILE A 261 -10.28 -10.60 -1.24
CA ILE A 261 -9.86 -11.15 -2.52
C ILE A 261 -10.87 -12.17 -3.04
N GLU A 262 -11.23 -12.08 -4.32
CA GLU A 262 -11.89 -13.14 -5.06
C GLU A 262 -10.85 -14.13 -5.62
N CYS A 263 -10.92 -15.39 -5.23
CA CYS A 263 -10.01 -16.42 -5.72
C CYS A 263 -10.23 -16.69 -7.23
N THR A 264 -9.18 -16.59 -8.04
CA THR A 264 -9.23 -16.83 -9.49
C THR A 264 -9.61 -18.26 -9.87
N ARG A 265 -9.32 -19.24 -9.00
CA ARG A 265 -9.62 -20.66 -9.25
C ARG A 265 -11.02 -21.09 -8.83
N CYS A 266 -11.51 -20.62 -7.67
CA CYS A 266 -12.78 -21.09 -7.10
C CYS A 266 -13.84 -19.99 -6.95
N GLN A 267 -13.51 -18.75 -7.33
CA GLN A 267 -14.38 -17.55 -7.32
C GLN A 267 -14.98 -17.22 -5.94
N ARG A 268 -14.44 -17.81 -4.87
CA ARG A 268 -14.85 -17.47 -3.51
C ARG A 268 -14.04 -16.31 -2.99
N HIS A 269 -14.74 -15.40 -2.34
CA HIS A 269 -14.11 -14.29 -1.63
C HIS A 269 -13.52 -14.75 -0.31
N TYR A 270 -12.35 -14.25 0.05
CA TYR A 270 -11.70 -14.52 1.33
C TYR A 270 -10.94 -13.29 1.85
N CYS A 271 -10.64 -13.29 3.15
CA CYS A 271 -9.97 -12.20 3.83
C CYS A 271 -8.47 -12.47 3.94
N SER A 272 -7.64 -11.60 3.39
CA SER A 272 -6.17 -11.71 3.44
C SER A 272 -5.59 -11.57 4.85
N ALA A 273 -6.34 -10.99 5.80
CA ALA A 273 -5.94 -10.97 7.21
C ALA A 273 -6.17 -12.32 7.91
N CYS A 274 -7.17 -13.11 7.46
CA CYS A 274 -7.37 -14.47 7.98
C CYS A 274 -6.43 -15.48 7.33
N TYR A 275 -6.24 -15.35 6.01
CA TYR A 275 -5.53 -16.31 5.18
C TYR A 275 -4.47 -15.58 4.37
N THR A 276 -3.29 -15.43 4.96
CA THR A 276 -2.14 -14.73 4.34
C THR A 276 -1.49 -15.55 3.23
N ASP A 277 -1.61 -16.88 3.32
CA ASP A 277 -0.87 -17.82 2.46
C ASP A 277 -1.69 -18.29 1.24
N GLY A 278 -2.88 -17.71 1.03
CA GLY A 278 -3.74 -18.00 -0.13
C GLY A 278 -5.15 -18.46 0.23
N CYS A 279 -5.89 -18.91 -0.78
CA CYS A 279 -7.31 -19.23 -0.65
C CYS A 279 -7.54 -20.44 0.28
N PRO A 280 -8.39 -20.32 1.31
CA PRO A 280 -8.65 -21.42 2.26
C PRO A 280 -9.33 -22.64 1.64
N LYS A 281 -9.97 -22.49 0.47
CA LYS A 281 -10.70 -23.59 -0.18
C LYS A 281 -9.82 -24.45 -1.08
N CYS A 282 -8.91 -23.83 -1.83
CA CYS A 282 -8.16 -24.52 -2.89
C CYS A 282 -6.64 -24.32 -2.82
N GLY A 283 -6.14 -23.55 -1.85
CA GLY A 283 -4.71 -23.32 -1.62
C GLY A 283 -4.01 -22.49 -2.71
N SER A 284 -4.75 -21.86 -3.63
CA SER A 284 -4.14 -20.97 -4.62
C SER A 284 -3.73 -19.66 -3.97
N ILE A 285 -2.51 -19.20 -4.23
CA ILE A 285 -2.02 -17.85 -3.91
C ILE A 285 -2.58 -16.88 -4.94
#